data_AF-A0A060YIM2-F1
#
_entry.id   AF-A0A060YIM2-F1
#
_cell.length_a   1.000
_cell.length_b   1.000
_cell.length_c   1.000
_cell.angle_alpha   90.00
_cell.angle_beta   90.00
_cell.angle_gamma   90.00
#
_symmetry.space_group_name_H-M   'P 1'
#
loop_
_entity.id
_entity.type
_entity.pdbx_description
1 polymer ?
#
loop_
_entity_poly.entity_id
_entity_poly.type
_entity_poly.pdbx_seq_one_letter_code
_entity_poly.pdbx_strand_id
1 'polypeptide(L)'
;MAAAASPGSCSSTSSDWIVLRDGCLRCDEEGLRSLSYHPALNAILAVTSRGSIKVIDGTSGAILQASALHAKPGGRVRCQYFPAVDKVLFVDDYAVGCRKDLNGILLLDTALQAPVAKPEDMVQLELPVTEAQQMLSACLEKVDVSNTEGYDIFITQLKEGLKNTSHETAANHKVAKVSHTQRSGRRRTLSQLSY
;
A
#
# COMPACT_ATOMS: atom_id res chain seq x y z
N MET A 1 -47.55 28.78 -26.60
CA MET A 1 -46.44 27.82 -26.58
C MET A 1 -45.17 28.59 -26.89
N ALA A 2 -44.30 28.79 -25.89
CA ALA A 2 -42.99 29.40 -26.07
C ALA A 2 -41.93 28.32 -25.83
N ALA A 3 -41.05 28.12 -26.80
CA ALA A 3 -40.01 27.10 -26.79
C ALA A 3 -38.94 27.44 -25.74
N ALA A 4 -38.66 26.51 -24.84
CA ALA A 4 -37.53 26.59 -23.93
C ALA A 4 -36.25 26.20 -24.69
N ALA A 5 -35.28 27.10 -24.73
CA ALA A 5 -33.95 26.82 -25.24
C ALA A 5 -33.21 25.89 -24.26
N SER A 6 -32.72 24.76 -24.76
CA SER A 6 -31.85 23.84 -24.00
C SER A 6 -30.53 24.53 -23.63
N PRO A 7 -30.06 24.42 -22.38
CA PRO A 7 -28.74 24.92 -22.02
C PRO A 7 -27.65 24.09 -22.71
N GLY A 8 -26.64 24.79 -23.20
CA GLY A 8 -25.60 24.29 -24.09
C GLY A 8 -24.88 23.05 -23.59
N SER A 9 -24.70 22.12 -24.52
CA SER A 9 -23.77 21.00 -24.41
C SER A 9 -22.36 21.56 -24.17
N CYS A 10 -21.85 21.39 -22.95
CA CYS A 10 -20.44 21.51 -22.67
C CYS A 10 -19.73 20.31 -23.31
N SER A 11 -19.30 20.46 -24.56
CA SER A 11 -18.41 19.50 -25.21
C SER A 11 -17.04 19.58 -24.52
N SER A 12 -16.88 18.88 -23.40
CA SER A 12 -15.56 18.48 -22.94
C SER A 12 -15.00 17.57 -24.03
N THR A 13 -14.02 18.04 -24.79
CA THR A 13 -13.27 17.20 -25.72
C THR A 13 -12.62 16.09 -24.92
N SER A 14 -13.30 14.94 -24.80
CA SER A 14 -12.69 13.74 -24.25
C SER A 14 -11.57 13.36 -25.20
N SER A 15 -10.32 13.42 -24.75
CA SER A 15 -9.22 12.87 -25.53
C SER A 15 -9.52 11.40 -25.80
N ASP A 16 -9.57 11.02 -27.08
CA ASP A 16 -9.73 9.62 -27.47
C ASP A 16 -8.50 8.83 -27.00
N TRP A 17 -8.73 7.74 -26.27
CA TRP A 17 -7.68 6.84 -25.82
C TRP A 17 -7.34 5.89 -26.96
N ILE A 18 -6.13 5.99 -27.51
CA ILE A 18 -5.63 5.10 -28.55
C ILE A 18 -4.69 4.09 -27.91
N VAL A 19 -5.01 2.80 -28.03
CA VAL A 19 -4.12 1.71 -27.62
C VAL A 19 -3.01 1.59 -28.66
N LEU A 20 -1.79 1.98 -28.31
CA LEU A 20 -0.64 1.92 -29.21
C LEU A 20 -0.02 0.52 -29.28
N ARG A 21 -0.13 -0.25 -28.19
CA ARG A 21 0.39 -1.61 -28.04
C ARG A 21 -0.49 -2.40 -27.08
N ASP A 22 -0.68 -3.67 -27.38
CA ASP A 22 -1.27 -4.64 -26.48
C ASP A 22 -0.18 -5.32 -25.62
N GLY A 23 -0.62 -5.92 -24.53
CA GLY A 23 0.24 -6.64 -23.60
C GLY A 23 -0.61 -7.38 -22.57
N CYS A 24 -0.09 -8.48 -22.04
CA CYS A 24 -0.75 -9.21 -20.96
C CYS A 24 0.23 -9.42 -19.80
N LEU A 25 -0.27 -9.24 -18.58
CA LEU A 25 0.45 -9.54 -17.35
C LEU A 25 -0.35 -10.57 -16.57
N ARG A 26 0.10 -11.83 -16.59
CA ARG A 26 -0.50 -12.90 -15.78
C ARG A 26 -0.04 -12.74 -14.34
N CYS A 27 -0.88 -12.11 -13.53
CA CYS A 27 -0.55 -11.82 -12.14
C CYS A 27 -0.86 -12.99 -11.23
N ASP A 28 -1.88 -13.81 -11.53
CA ASP A 28 -2.33 -14.93 -10.71
C ASP A 28 -3.00 -16.00 -11.57
N GLU A 29 -2.89 -17.27 -11.15
CA GLU A 29 -3.46 -18.42 -11.87
C GLU A 29 -4.99 -18.42 -11.89
N GLU A 30 -5.62 -18.00 -10.79
CA GLU A 30 -7.09 -17.93 -10.66
C GLU A 30 -7.66 -16.57 -11.09
N GLY A 31 -6.79 -15.69 -11.58
CA GLY A 31 -7.14 -14.34 -12.02
C GLY A 31 -7.23 -13.31 -10.88
N LEU A 32 -7.70 -12.13 -11.27
CA LEU A 32 -7.77 -10.96 -10.41
C LEU A 32 -9.22 -10.55 -10.17
N ARG A 33 -9.48 -10.00 -8.99
CA ARG A 33 -10.78 -9.50 -8.55
C ARG A 33 -10.90 -7.99 -8.71
N SER A 34 -9.83 -7.25 -8.44
CA SER A 34 -9.80 -5.80 -8.58
C SER A 34 -8.38 -5.28 -8.75
N LEU A 35 -8.27 -4.11 -9.39
CA LEU A 35 -7.03 -3.37 -9.57
C LEU A 35 -7.19 -1.96 -9.00
N SER A 36 -6.15 -1.47 -8.34
CA SER A 36 -6.04 -0.08 -7.87
C SER A 36 -4.66 0.47 -8.17
N TYR A 37 -4.57 1.71 -8.63
CA TYR A 37 -3.30 2.37 -8.90
C TYR A 37 -2.92 3.34 -7.78
N HIS A 38 -1.70 3.25 -7.28
CA HIS A 38 -1.11 4.16 -6.29
C HIS A 38 -0.10 5.08 -6.99
N PRO A 39 -0.44 6.36 -7.28
CA PRO A 39 0.39 7.25 -8.09
C PRO A 39 1.73 7.59 -7.46
N ALA A 40 1.78 7.83 -6.15
CA ALA A 40 3.02 8.20 -5.45
C ALA A 40 4.07 7.07 -5.49
N LEU A 41 3.62 5.82 -5.36
CA LEU A 41 4.46 4.63 -5.45
C LEU A 41 4.70 4.15 -6.88
N ASN A 42 3.97 4.71 -7.86
CA ASN A 42 3.89 4.18 -9.21
C ASN A 42 3.64 2.66 -9.19
N ALA A 43 2.64 2.23 -8.43
CA ALA A 43 2.38 0.82 -8.19
C ALA A 43 0.92 0.44 -8.47
N ILE A 44 0.71 -0.74 -9.05
CA ILE A 44 -0.61 -1.34 -9.21
C ILE A 44 -0.80 -2.36 -8.08
N LEU A 45 -1.88 -2.19 -7.32
CA LEU A 45 -2.34 -3.11 -6.30
C LEU A 45 -3.37 -4.05 -6.95
N ALA A 46 -2.98 -5.31 -7.12
CA ALA A 46 -3.80 -6.34 -7.73
C ALA A 46 -4.34 -7.30 -6.67
N VAL A 47 -5.65 -7.29 -6.45
CA VAL A 47 -6.31 -8.26 -5.58
C VAL A 47 -6.59 -9.52 -6.39
N THR A 48 -6.09 -10.67 -5.92
CA THR A 48 -6.29 -11.97 -6.57
C THR A 48 -7.67 -12.55 -6.23
N SER A 49 -8.12 -13.52 -7.03
CA SER A 49 -9.31 -14.30 -6.72
C SER A 49 -9.21 -15.03 -5.37
N ARG A 50 -8.00 -15.36 -4.91
CA ARG A 50 -7.74 -16.01 -3.62
C ARG A 50 -7.73 -15.06 -2.41
N GLY A 51 -7.91 -13.75 -2.63
CA GLY A 51 -7.92 -12.75 -1.57
C GLY A 51 -6.55 -12.26 -1.13
N SER A 52 -5.47 -12.59 -1.86
CA SER A 52 -4.16 -11.96 -1.67
C SER A 52 -4.05 -10.68 -2.48
N ILE A 53 -3.14 -9.79 -2.11
CA ILE A 53 -2.75 -8.62 -2.88
C ILE A 53 -1.33 -8.80 -3.41
N LYS A 54 -1.15 -8.46 -4.69
CA LYS A 54 0.16 -8.33 -5.32
C LYS A 54 0.43 -6.86 -5.62
N VAL A 55 1.62 -6.39 -5.26
CA VAL A 55 2.11 -5.05 -5.60
C VAL A 55 2.95 -5.18 -6.86
N ILE A 56 2.58 -4.46 -7.90
CA ILE A 56 3.21 -4.51 -9.22
C ILE A 56 3.81 -3.15 -9.52
N ASP A 57 5.07 -3.11 -9.92
CA ASP A 57 5.72 -1.88 -10.39
C ASP A 57 5.06 -1.38 -11.68
N GLY A 58 4.60 -0.14 -11.67
CA GLY A 58 3.88 0.49 -12.79
C GLY A 58 4.75 0.74 -14.02
N THR A 59 6.08 0.72 -13.88
CA THR A 59 7.00 0.93 -15.01
C THR A 59 7.36 -0.39 -15.71
N SER A 60 7.76 -1.39 -14.91
CA SER A 60 8.32 -2.65 -15.41
C SER A 60 7.32 -3.80 -15.45
N GLY A 61 6.21 -3.70 -14.70
CA GLY A 61 5.28 -4.80 -14.49
C GLY A 61 5.79 -5.89 -13.53
N ALA A 62 6.94 -5.67 -12.87
CA ALA A 62 7.50 -6.63 -11.92
C ALA A 62 6.63 -6.73 -10.65
N ILE A 63 6.39 -7.94 -10.15
CA ILE A 63 5.74 -8.16 -8.87
C ILE A 63 6.75 -7.89 -7.75
N LEU A 64 6.52 -6.82 -6.98
CA LEU A 64 7.38 -6.37 -5.90
C LEU A 64 7.06 -7.08 -4.57
N GLN A 65 5.79 -7.37 -4.32
CA GLN A 65 5.33 -7.97 -3.06
C GLN A 65 4.05 -8.78 -3.30
N ALA A 66 3.83 -9.79 -2.47
CA ALA A 66 2.55 -10.49 -2.35
C ALA A 66 2.20 -10.64 -0.86
N SER A 67 0.97 -10.34 -0.47
CA SER A 67 0.49 -10.44 0.90
C SER A 67 -0.92 -11.03 0.97
N ALA A 68 -1.20 -11.83 1.99
CA ALA A 68 -2.54 -12.35 2.29
C ALA A 68 -3.38 -11.42 3.17
N LEU A 69 -2.82 -10.26 3.58
CA LEU A 69 -3.46 -9.19 4.38
C LEU A 69 -4.04 -9.60 5.74
N HIS A 70 -3.78 -10.83 6.20
CA HIS A 70 -4.50 -11.45 7.30
C HIS A 70 -6.04 -11.41 7.14
N ALA A 71 -6.52 -11.41 5.90
CA ALA A 71 -7.95 -11.42 5.60
C ALA A 71 -8.62 -12.69 6.13
N LYS A 72 -9.89 -12.58 6.54
CA LYS A 72 -10.65 -13.75 6.98
C LYS A 72 -10.84 -14.74 5.82
N PRO A 73 -10.77 -16.06 6.09
CA PRO A 73 -11.07 -17.08 5.09
C PRO A 73 -12.46 -16.84 4.46
N GLY A 74 -12.51 -16.71 3.13
CA GLY A 74 -13.74 -16.45 2.39
C GLY A 74 -14.16 -14.98 2.28
N GLY A 75 -13.45 -14.06 2.93
CA GLY A 75 -13.69 -12.61 2.80
C GLY A 75 -13.40 -12.10 1.39
N ARG A 76 -14.25 -11.21 0.86
CA ARG A 76 -14.02 -10.61 -0.45
C ARG A 76 -13.14 -9.37 -0.33
N VAL A 77 -11.83 -9.63 -0.34
CA VAL A 77 -10.83 -8.57 -0.34
C VAL A 77 -11.06 -7.61 -1.51
N ARG A 78 -11.04 -6.31 -1.21
CA ARG A 78 -11.00 -5.21 -2.17
C ARG A 78 -10.05 -4.14 -1.66
N CYS A 79 -9.42 -3.41 -2.56
CA CYS A 79 -8.64 -2.24 -2.19
C CYS A 79 -8.89 -1.08 -3.17
N GLN A 80 -8.83 0.14 -2.64
CA GLN A 80 -9.02 1.37 -3.41
C GLN A 80 -8.06 2.45 -2.92
N TYR A 81 -7.27 3.02 -3.84
CA TYR A 81 -6.52 4.23 -3.56
C TYR A 81 -7.45 5.44 -3.54
N PHE A 82 -7.31 6.28 -2.51
CA PHE A 82 -8.03 7.52 -2.30
C PHE A 82 -7.08 8.71 -2.46
N PRO A 83 -7.07 9.39 -3.62
CA PRO A 83 -6.13 10.48 -3.90
C PRO A 83 -6.24 11.67 -2.95
N ALA A 84 -7.45 11.97 -2.45
CA ALA A 84 -7.70 13.14 -1.60
C ALA A 84 -6.95 13.09 -0.26
N VAL A 85 -6.65 11.89 0.24
CA VAL A 85 -5.96 11.70 1.53
C VAL A 85 -4.63 10.94 1.38
N ASP A 86 -4.27 10.56 0.15
CA ASP A 86 -3.08 9.77 -0.18
C ASP A 86 -2.99 8.48 0.65
N LYS A 87 -4.09 7.72 0.65
CA LYS A 87 -4.19 6.44 1.38
C LYS A 87 -4.85 5.38 0.52
N VAL A 88 -4.54 4.13 0.84
CA VAL A 88 -5.23 2.96 0.31
C VAL A 88 -6.16 2.41 1.37
N LEU A 89 -7.43 2.24 1.01
CA LEU A 89 -8.42 1.53 1.81
C LEU A 89 -8.41 0.05 1.42
N PHE A 90 -8.50 -0.83 2.41
CA PHE A 90 -8.65 -2.28 2.25
C PHE A 90 -9.91 -2.72 2.97
N VAL A 91 -10.66 -3.67 2.40
CA VAL A 91 -11.84 -4.26 3.05
C VAL A 91 -11.94 -5.75 2.75
N ASP A 92 -12.47 -6.56 3.67
CA ASP A 92 -12.78 -8.00 3.46
C ASP A 92 -14.13 -8.42 4.05
N ASP A 93 -15.19 -7.66 3.78
CA ASP A 93 -16.55 -7.86 4.33
C ASP A 93 -16.66 -7.86 5.88
N TYR A 94 -15.53 -7.89 6.61
CA TYR A 94 -15.46 -7.93 8.07
C TYR A 94 -14.61 -6.78 8.64
N ALA A 95 -13.41 -6.57 8.13
CA ALA A 95 -12.50 -5.52 8.58
C ALA A 95 -12.36 -4.41 7.54
N VAL A 96 -11.97 -3.23 8.02
CA VAL A 96 -11.59 -2.08 7.18
C VAL A 96 -10.21 -1.62 7.60
N GLY A 97 -9.29 -1.63 6.64
CA GLY A 97 -7.92 -1.18 6.77
C GLY A 97 -7.67 0.13 6.04
N CYS A 98 -6.80 0.97 6.58
CA CYS A 98 -6.34 2.16 5.89
C CYS A 98 -4.82 2.25 6.02
N ARG A 99 -4.11 2.34 4.89
CA ARG A 99 -2.65 2.46 4.87
C ARG A 99 -2.21 3.68 4.07
N LYS A 100 -1.20 4.36 4.59
CA LYS A 100 -0.40 5.34 3.87
C LYS A 100 0.93 4.68 3.53
N ASP A 101 1.57 5.11 2.44
CA ASP A 101 2.96 4.73 2.25
C ASP A 101 3.85 5.35 3.34
N LEU A 102 4.87 4.59 3.72
CA LEU A 102 5.87 4.94 4.71
C LEU A 102 7.21 5.04 3.99
N ASN A 103 7.57 6.25 3.58
CA ASN A 103 8.79 6.52 2.80
C ASN A 103 8.91 5.63 1.55
N GLY A 104 7.80 5.43 0.83
CA GLY A 104 7.79 4.58 -0.36
C GLY A 104 7.52 3.09 -0.11
N ILE A 105 7.26 2.68 1.14
CA ILE A 105 6.92 1.30 1.51
C ILE A 105 5.45 1.22 1.90
N LEU A 106 4.71 0.25 1.36
CA LEU A 106 3.34 -0.01 1.77
C LEU A 106 3.29 -1.28 2.63
N LEU A 107 2.97 -1.12 3.91
CA LEU A 107 2.81 -2.22 4.86
C LEU A 107 1.44 -2.86 4.68
N LEU A 108 1.43 -4.13 4.32
CA LEU A 108 0.24 -4.83 3.81
C LEU A 108 -0.17 -6.02 4.66
N ASP A 109 0.76 -6.66 5.37
CA ASP A 109 0.46 -7.92 6.06
C ASP A 109 -0.61 -7.70 7.12
N THR A 110 -0.54 -6.59 7.84
CA THR A 110 -1.52 -6.22 8.87
C THR A 110 -2.65 -5.33 8.34
N ALA A 111 -2.80 -5.16 7.01
CA ALA A 111 -3.76 -4.22 6.45
C ALA A 111 -5.21 -4.55 6.81
N LEU A 112 -5.58 -5.82 6.95
CA LEU A 112 -6.91 -6.26 7.37
C LEU A 112 -6.87 -7.02 8.70
N GLN A 113 -6.07 -6.52 9.65
CA GLN A 113 -6.10 -7.06 11.00
C GLN A 113 -7.50 -6.95 11.60
N ALA A 114 -7.97 -8.05 12.20
CA ALA A 114 -9.26 -8.10 12.86
C ALA A 114 -9.36 -7.05 14.00
N PRO A 115 -10.54 -6.47 14.24
CA PRO A 115 -10.77 -5.62 15.40
C PRO A 115 -10.47 -6.37 16.71
N VAL A 116 -9.85 -5.65 17.66
CA VAL A 116 -9.60 -6.13 19.03
C VAL A 116 -10.90 -6.04 19.81
N ALA A 117 -11.45 -7.17 20.23
CA ALA A 117 -12.68 -7.26 21.00
C ALA A 117 -12.43 -7.57 22.48
N LYS A 118 -11.32 -8.24 22.81
CA LYS A 118 -10.94 -8.64 24.16
C LYS A 118 -9.46 -8.33 24.43
N PRO A 119 -9.04 -8.17 25.70
CA PRO A 119 -7.64 -7.90 26.06
C PRO A 119 -6.66 -8.98 25.60
N GLU A 120 -7.13 -10.22 25.43
CA GLU A 120 -6.31 -11.36 25.02
C GLU A 120 -6.16 -11.47 23.51
N ASP A 121 -6.91 -10.67 22.73
CA ASP A 121 -6.83 -10.71 21.28
C ASP A 121 -5.45 -10.24 20.81
N MET A 122 -4.83 -11.06 19.97
CA MET A 122 -3.50 -10.77 19.45
C MET A 122 -3.53 -9.56 18.52
N VAL A 123 -2.69 -8.57 18.81
CA VAL A 123 -2.41 -7.43 17.93
C VAL A 123 -1.09 -7.68 17.24
N GLN A 124 -1.09 -7.64 15.91
CA GLN A 124 0.13 -7.73 15.12
C GLN A 124 0.66 -6.33 14.83
N LEU A 125 1.97 -6.17 14.91
CA LEU A 125 2.65 -4.93 14.58
C LEU A 125 3.56 -5.19 13.38
N GLU A 126 3.35 -4.42 12.33
CA GLU A 126 4.16 -4.43 11.12
C GLU A 126 4.87 -3.08 11.05
N LEU A 127 6.20 -3.09 11.07
CA LEU A 127 7.04 -1.90 11.14
C LEU A 127 8.29 -2.10 10.28
N PRO A 128 8.84 -1.04 9.65
CA PRO A 128 10.18 -1.09 9.11
C PRO A 128 11.19 -1.42 10.21
N VAL A 129 12.23 -2.19 9.88
CA VAL A 129 13.27 -2.61 10.83
C VAL A 129 13.86 -1.43 11.59
N THR A 130 14.10 -0.31 10.91
CA THR A 130 14.63 0.91 11.53
C THR A 130 13.70 1.50 12.59
N GLU A 131 12.39 1.47 12.35
CA GLU A 131 11.40 1.97 13.31
C GLU A 131 11.25 1.00 14.49
N ALA A 132 11.28 -0.31 14.23
CA ALA A 132 11.28 -1.31 15.30
C ALA A 132 12.52 -1.20 16.20
N GLN A 133 13.70 -0.92 15.63
CA GLN A 133 14.92 -0.64 16.40
C GLN A 133 14.79 0.62 17.26
N GLN A 134 14.29 1.71 16.68
CA GLN A 134 14.06 2.96 17.41
C GLN A 134 13.04 2.78 18.54
N MET A 135 11.97 2.03 18.29
CA MET A 135 10.96 1.67 19.30
C MET A 135 11.60 0.89 20.44
N LEU A 136 12.40 -0.14 20.13
CA LEU A 136 13.11 -0.91 21.16
C LEU A 136 14.03 -0.01 22.01
N SER A 137 14.83 0.86 21.38
CA SER A 137 15.70 1.80 22.11
C SER A 137 14.89 2.73 23.02
N ALA A 138 13.80 3.31 22.52
CA ALA A 138 12.93 4.19 23.31
C ALA A 138 12.31 3.44 24.50
N CYS A 139 11.85 2.22 24.26
CA CYS A 139 11.27 1.35 25.29
C CYS A 139 12.25 0.98 26.42
N LEU A 140 13.55 0.90 26.14
CA LEU A 140 14.57 0.57 27.14
C LEU A 140 15.05 1.79 27.93
N GLU A 141 15.01 2.99 27.34
CA GLU A 141 15.65 4.19 27.90
C GLU A 141 14.68 5.26 28.37
N LYS A 142 13.45 5.33 27.83
CA LYS A 142 12.64 6.56 27.84
C LYS A 142 11.22 6.39 28.38
N VAL A 143 10.80 5.18 28.74
CA VAL A 143 9.41 4.91 29.17
C VAL A 143 9.41 4.33 30.58
N ASP A 144 8.72 4.99 31.51
CA ASP A 144 8.37 4.40 32.80
C ASP A 144 7.23 3.40 32.58
N VAL A 145 7.54 2.12 32.82
CA VAL A 145 6.68 0.97 32.49
C VAL A 145 6.38 0.13 33.73
N SER A 146 6.71 0.67 34.90
CA SER A 146 6.55 0.00 36.20
C SER A 146 5.13 -0.49 36.48
N ASN A 147 4.11 0.07 35.81
CA ASN A 147 2.71 -0.30 35.95
C ASN A 147 2.07 -0.89 34.68
N THR A 148 2.87 -1.27 33.67
CA THR A 148 2.36 -1.79 32.39
C THR A 148 2.46 -3.31 32.36
N GLU A 149 1.33 -3.99 32.52
CA GLU A 149 1.25 -5.45 32.40
C GLU A 149 1.69 -5.91 31.00
N GLY A 150 2.43 -7.02 30.94
CA GLY A 150 2.88 -7.63 29.68
C GLY A 150 4.03 -6.91 28.97
N TYR A 151 4.57 -5.83 29.54
CA TYR A 151 5.65 -5.06 28.90
C TYR A 151 6.91 -5.90 28.65
N ASP A 152 7.33 -6.73 29.60
CA ASP A 152 8.49 -7.61 29.44
C ASP A 152 8.32 -8.61 28.30
N ILE A 153 7.09 -9.12 28.11
CA ILE A 153 6.73 -10.03 27.03
C ILE A 153 6.84 -9.30 25.69
N PHE A 154 6.27 -8.08 25.61
CA PHE A 154 6.37 -7.23 24.42
C PHE A 154 7.83 -6.94 24.04
N ILE A 155 8.68 -6.56 25.00
CA ILE A 155 10.11 -6.30 24.74
C ILE A 155 10.85 -7.55 24.29
N THR A 156 10.53 -8.69 24.87
CA THR A 156 11.12 -9.97 24.47
C THR A 156 10.75 -10.32 23.04
N GLN A 157 9.46 -10.20 22.68
CA GLN A 157 8.97 -10.45 21.32
C GLN A 157 9.57 -9.45 20.31
N LEU A 158 9.69 -8.17 20.66
CA LEU A 158 10.30 -7.16 19.79
C LEU A 158 11.79 -7.45 19.54
N LYS A 159 12.53 -7.84 20.57
CA LYS A 159 13.95 -8.25 20.45
C LYS A 159 14.11 -9.49 19.59
N GLU A 160 13.22 -10.47 19.74
CA GLU A 160 13.22 -11.71 18.95
C GLU A 160 12.89 -11.42 17.49
N GLY A 161 11.85 -10.64 17.22
CA GLY A 161 11.47 -10.21 15.87
C GLY A 161 12.64 -9.54 15.13
N LEU A 162 13.32 -8.59 15.78
CA LEU A 162 14.49 -7.90 15.20
C LEU A 162 15.67 -8.84 14.89
N LYS A 163 15.89 -9.88 15.71
CA LYS A 163 16.91 -10.91 15.44
C LYS A 163 16.52 -11.76 14.23
N ASN A 164 15.27 -12.17 14.14
CA ASN A 164 14.81 -13.04 13.06
C ASN A 164 14.86 -12.33 11.68
N THR A 165 14.56 -11.03 11.63
CA THR A 165 14.64 -10.26 10.38
C THR A 165 16.07 -10.15 9.83
N SER A 166 17.09 -10.13 10.70
CA SER A 166 18.50 -10.09 10.26
C SER A 166 18.93 -11.31 9.42
N HIS A 167 18.24 -12.46 9.58
CA HIS A 167 18.45 -13.65 8.77
C HIS A 167 17.61 -13.63 7.46
N GLU A 168 16.39 -13.09 7.49
CA GLU A 168 15.51 -13.03 6.30
C GLU A 168 15.88 -11.94 5.28
N THR A 169 16.55 -10.87 5.72
CA THR A 169 16.91 -9.74 4.85
C THR A 169 17.89 -10.14 3.73
N ALA A 170 18.62 -11.26 3.87
CA ALA A 170 19.47 -11.80 2.81
C ALA A 170 18.66 -12.42 1.64
N ALA A 171 17.42 -12.86 1.88
CA ALA A 171 16.51 -13.37 0.85
C ALA A 171 15.65 -12.25 0.21
N ASN A 172 15.30 -11.22 1.00
CA ASN A 172 14.37 -10.16 0.59
C ASN A 172 15.03 -8.85 0.13
N HIS A 173 16.36 -8.73 0.13
CA HIS A 173 17.09 -7.54 -0.35
C HIS A 173 16.87 -7.18 -1.84
N LYS A 174 16.01 -7.93 -2.55
CA LYS A 174 15.51 -7.58 -3.89
C LYS A 174 14.24 -6.72 -3.86
N VAL A 175 13.64 -6.49 -2.69
CA VAL A 175 12.39 -5.73 -2.55
C VAL A 175 12.69 -4.35 -1.98
N ALA A 176 12.30 -3.33 -2.74
CA ALA A 176 12.15 -1.93 -2.32
C ALA A 176 13.43 -1.13 -2.00
N LYS A 177 14.30 -0.98 -3.01
CA LYS A 177 14.91 0.34 -3.25
C LYS A 177 14.25 0.92 -4.50
N VAL A 178 13.04 1.46 -4.35
CA VAL A 178 12.42 2.24 -5.43
C VAL A 178 13.27 3.50 -5.59
N SER A 179 13.86 3.64 -6.78
CA SER A 179 14.83 4.68 -7.11
C SER A 179 14.29 6.07 -6.80
N HIS A 180 14.97 6.77 -5.89
CA HIS A 180 15.05 8.23 -5.92
C HIS A 180 15.71 8.65 -7.23
N THR A 181 14.93 8.80 -8.30
CA THR A 181 15.34 9.64 -9.41
C THR A 181 15.02 11.08 -9.03
N GLN A 182 16.08 11.85 -8.84
CA GLN A 182 16.11 13.28 -8.50
C GLN A 182 14.95 14.07 -9.14
N ARG A 183 14.01 14.55 -8.30
CA ARG A 183 13.29 15.80 -8.60
C ARG A 183 14.16 16.96 -8.10
N SER A 184 15.09 17.41 -8.92
CA SER A 184 15.71 18.73 -8.78
C SER A 184 15.36 19.59 -9.98
N GLY A 185 14.46 20.56 -9.73
CA GLY A 185 14.42 21.88 -10.35
C GLY A 185 14.48 22.02 -11.87
N ARG A 186 13.32 22.28 -12.49
CA ARG A 186 13.00 23.62 -13.03
C ARG A 186 11.61 23.65 -13.66
N ARG A 187 10.71 24.41 -13.02
CA ARG A 187 9.68 25.17 -13.76
C ARG A 187 10.41 26.13 -14.69
N ARG A 188 10.15 26.04 -16.00
CA ARG A 188 9.97 27.20 -16.89
C ARG A 188 8.96 26.83 -17.96
N THR A 189 7.77 27.41 -17.83
CA THR A 189 6.92 27.75 -18.97
C THR A 189 7.69 28.69 -19.89
N LEU A 190 7.68 28.43 -21.20
CA LEU A 190 7.53 29.45 -22.24
C LEU A 190 7.38 28.78 -23.61
N SER A 191 6.27 29.15 -24.25
CA SER A 191 5.94 29.01 -25.67
C SER A 191 7.08 29.39 -26.61
N GLN A 192 7.24 28.67 -27.73
CA GLN A 192 6.95 29.19 -29.08
C GLN A 192 7.21 28.13 -30.16
N LEU A 193 6.28 28.11 -31.14
CA LEU A 193 6.42 27.53 -32.46
C LEU A 193 7.64 28.10 -33.21
N SER A 194 8.23 27.33 -34.11
CA SER A 194 8.44 27.70 -35.53
C SER A 194 9.11 26.57 -36.32
N TYR A 195 8.46 26.25 -37.45
CA TYR A 195 8.84 25.44 -38.63
C TYR A 195 9.52 24.08 -38.46
#